data_AF-A0A7C1UE49-F1
#
_entry.id   AF-A0A7C1UE49-F1
#
_cell.length_a   1.000
_cell.length_b   1.000
_cell.length_c   1.000
_cell.angle_alpha   90.00
_cell.angle_beta   90.00
_cell.angle_gamma   90.00
#
_symmetry.space_group_name_H-M   'P 1'
#
loop_
_entity.id
_entity.type
_entity.pdbx_description
1 polymer ?
#
loop_
_entity_poly.entity_id
_entity_poly.type
_entity_poly.pdbx_seq_one_letter_code
_entity_poly.pdbx_strand_id
1 'polypeptide(L)' 'VVSEALQLLGGDRSAGVVTFGYSDDDAFAVGLTCGGTIHLFLEELDW' A
#
# COMPACT_ATOMS: atom_id res chain seq x y z
N VAL A 1 -1.57 3.71 -0.71
CA VAL A 1 -1.27 3.23 0.68
C VAL A 1 -2.15 3.89 1.72
N VAL A 2 -2.09 5.22 1.92
CA VAL A 2 -2.87 5.91 2.98
C VAL A 2 -4.37 5.61 2.91
N SER A 3 -4.99 5.64 1.72
CA SER A 3 -6.41 5.28 1.55
C SER A 3 -6.74 3.89 2.10
N GLU A 4 -5.90 2.90 1.82
CA GLU A 4 -6.11 1.52 2.25
C GLU A 4 -5.94 1.36 3.77
N ALA A 5 -4.99 2.10 4.35
CA ALA A 5 -4.81 2.16 5.79
C ALA A 5 -6.00 2.83 6.49
N LEU A 6 -6.55 3.91 5.91
CA LEU A 6 -7.74 4.56 6.46
C LEU A 6 -8.99 3.68 6.39
N GLN A 7 -9.17 2.89 5.32
CA GLN A 7 -10.25 1.91 5.24
C GLN A 7 -10.09 0.81 6.29
N LEU A 8 -8.86 0.37 6.57
CA LEU A 8 -8.58 -0.60 7.62
C LEU A 8 -8.94 -0.03 8.99
N LEU A 9 -8.46 1.17 9.33
CA LEU A 9 -8.76 1.85 10.59
C LEU A 9 -10.25 2.22 10.74
N GLY A 10 -10.94 2.45 9.62
CA GLY A 10 -12.38 2.71 9.59
C GLY A 10 -13.24 1.46 9.76
N GLY A 11 -12.65 0.26 9.74
CA GLY A 11 -13.38 -1.00 9.81
C GLY A 11 -14.05 -1.43 8.49
N ASP A 12 -13.88 -0.66 7.41
CA ASP A 12 -14.37 -1.01 6.07
C ASP A 12 -13.57 -2.17 5.45
N ARG A 13 -12.40 -2.47 6.03
CA ARG A 13 -11.49 -3.52 5.57
C ARG A 13 -10.78 -4.23 6.73
N SER A 14 -10.53 -5.53 6.57
CA SER A 14 -9.66 -6.32 7.46
C SER A 14 -8.18 -6.26 7.08
N ALA A 15 -7.30 -6.54 8.05
CA ALA A 15 -5.87 -6.74 7.80
C ALA A 15 -5.59 -7.71 6.65
N GLY A 16 -4.51 -7.47 5.89
CA GLY A 16 -4.16 -8.30 4.75
C GLY A 16 -3.17 -7.67 3.78
N VAL A 17 -2.85 -8.43 2.73
CA VAL A 17 -1.96 -7.98 1.67
C VAL A 17 -2.69 -7.08 0.68
N VAL A 18 -2.08 -5.94 0.38
CA VAL A 18 -2.50 -5.01 -0.67
C VAL A 18 -1.43 -4.95 -1.74
N THR A 19 -1.86 -4.95 -2.99
CA THR A 19 -0.97 -4.92 -4.15
C THR A 19 -1.06 -3.56 -4.83
N PHE A 20 0.08 -2.92 -5.05
CA PHE A 20 0.18 -1.67 -5.82
C PHE A 20 1.11 -1.88 -7.00
N GLY A 21 0.70 -1.40 -8.17
CA GLY A 21 1.55 -1.35 -9.37
C GLY A 21 1.97 0.09 -9.66
N TYR A 22 3.24 0.29 -9.99
CA TYR A 22 3.78 1.57 -10.43
C TYR A 22 4.45 1.38 -11.79
N SER A 23 4.17 2.31 -12.71
CA SER A 23 4.87 2.39 -13.99
C SER A 23 6.30 2.90 -13.81
N ASP A 24 7.15 2.74 -14.82
CA ASP A 24 8.49 3.35 -14.82
C ASP A 24 8.41 4.88 -14.67
N ASP A 25 7.38 5.51 -15.25
CA ASP A 25 7.17 6.96 -15.19
C ASP A 25 6.78 7.44 -13.78
N ASP A 26 6.06 6.60 -13.02
CA ASP A 26 5.61 6.92 -11.65
C ASP A 26 6.62 6.47 -10.57
N ALA A 27 7.54 5.57 -10.90
CA ALA A 27 8.43 4.90 -9.96
C ALA A 27 9.26 5.88 -9.11
N PHE A 28 9.79 6.94 -9.74
CA PHE A 28 10.63 7.91 -9.06
C PHE A 28 9.86 8.70 -7.99
N ALA A 29 8.58 9.01 -8.23
CA ALA A 29 7.75 9.78 -7.30
C ALA A 29 7.48 9.04 -5.98
N VAL A 30 7.58 7.71 -5.99
CA VAL A 30 7.38 6.84 -4.82
C VAL A 30 8.69 6.24 -4.29
N GLY A 31 9.85 6.69 -4.80
CA GLY A 31 11.17 6.24 -4.34
C GLY A 31 11.62 4.88 -4.87
N LEU A 32 10.97 4.35 -5.91
CA LEU A 32 11.41 3.17 -6.62
C LEU A 32 12.41 3.55 -7.73
N THR A 33 13.37 2.67 -8.02
CA THR A 33 14.36 2.88 -9.09
C THR A 33 13.81 2.58 -10.48
N CYS A 34 12.80 1.73 -10.57
CA CYS A 34 12.05 1.37 -11.77
C CYS A 34 10.63 0.98 -11.37
N GLY A 35 9.73 0.84 -12.35
CA GLY A 35 8.38 0.38 -12.15
C GLY A 35 8.33 -1.05 -11.61
N GLY A 36 7.16 -1.46 -11.15
CA GLY A 36 6.95 -2.79 -10.63
C GLY A 36 5.72 -2.91 -9.74
N THR A 37 5.56 -4.11 -9.19
CA THR A 37 4.48 -4.45 -8.27
C THR A 37 5.04 -4.61 -6.86
N ILE A 38 4.44 -3.91 -5.90
CA ILE A 38 4.74 -4.10 -4.47
C ILE A 38 3.56 -4.76 -3.78
N HIS A 39 3.88 -5.67 -2.86
CA HIS A 39 2.92 -6.33 -1.98
C HIS A 39 3.19 -5.87 -0.55
N LEU A 40 2.21 -5.21 0.06
CA LEU A 40 2.30 -4.68 1.42
C LEU A 40 1.29 -5.38 2.29
N PHE A 41 1.74 -6.00 3.39
CA PHE A 41 0.82 -6.43 4.44
C PHE A 41 0.48 -5.24 5.33
N LEU A 42 -0.81 -4.94 5.47
CA LEU A 42 -1.31 -3.88 6.34
C LEU A 42 -2.12 -4.49 7.48
N GLU A 43 -1.84 -4.04 8.69
CA GLU A 43 -2.60 -4.34 9.90
C GLU A 43 -2.68 -3.10 10.81
N GLU A 44 -3.68 -3.06 11.68
CA GLU A 44 -3.78 -2.03 12.72
C GLU A 44 -2.75 -2.32 13.81
N LEU A 45 -2.07 -1.28 14.28
CA LEU A 45 -1.15 -1.39 15.40
C LEU A 45 -1.92 -1.31 16.71
N ASP A 46 -2.12 -2.45 17.36
CA ASP A 46 -2.71 -2.58 18.70
C ASP A 46 -1.61 -2.97 19.70
N TRP A 47 -1.47 -2.23 20.81
CA TRP A 47 -0.35 -2.33 21.77
C TRP A 47 -0.81 -2.49 23.22
#